data_AF-V6I242-F1
#
_entry.id   AF-V6I242-F1
#
_cell.length_a   1.000
_cell.length_b   1.000
_cell.length_c   1.000
_cell.angle_alpha   90.00
_cell.angle_beta   90.00
_cell.angle_gamma   90.00
#
_symmetry.space_group_name_H-M   'P 1'
#
loop_
_entity.id
_entity.type
_entity.pdbx_description
1 polymer ?
#
loop_
_entity_poly.entity_id
_entity_poly.type
_entity_poly.pdbx_seq_one_letter_code
_entity_poly.pdbx_strand_id
1 'polypeptide(L)'
;MDLAQSMDKLINDPEGIHKILQSLFTRLPVVIFSGNRPLPVRVVGLKDSFRIVVTLPPGTPTEQNRKLFLIHNNHRFAAFCTVELHNPVNGVELLFTSAIQVTIAQRTEKRIHVDASSGFQITLTNIINQYKVRKAIGFADKKIDEIVKKHAKLLKETYPLSNIFFSDKMDNRLRLMYNFDQPIYILDRYAKSDGSGGFQFLPFSEYQKLIAVNTLESGIISEISIMIRYKGYTPLGYVQILSEKELNANDFNSANITANAISKEIIASGFFQESKEKCNVDNISMQGVGFFHHQSIFFPEVSQWGKRSCLISVFPLKVRERFVP
;
A
#
# COMPACT_ATOMS: atom_id res chain seq x y z
N MET A 1 34.50 -3.32 -26.47
CA MET A 1 34.43 -4.03 -25.18
C MET A 1 34.12 -2.95 -24.16
N ASP A 2 32.86 -2.51 -24.14
CA ASP A 2 32.45 -1.31 -23.39
C ASP A 2 31.83 -1.73 -22.06
N LEU A 3 32.58 -1.45 -20.99
CA LEU A 3 32.11 -1.47 -19.62
C LEU A 3 31.12 -0.32 -19.44
N ALA A 4 29.83 -0.60 -19.59
CA ALA A 4 28.79 0.28 -19.09
C ALA A 4 28.90 0.34 -17.55
N GLN A 5 29.43 1.44 -17.03
CA GLN A 5 29.40 1.78 -15.61
C GLN A 5 27.94 1.80 -15.15
N SER A 6 27.50 0.79 -14.38
CA SER A 6 26.22 0.87 -13.67
C SER A 6 26.41 1.82 -12.49
N MET A 7 25.58 2.87 -12.41
CA MET A 7 25.53 3.73 -11.23
C MET A 7 24.91 2.96 -10.06
N ASP A 8 25.72 2.21 -9.34
CA ASP A 8 25.35 1.62 -8.05
C ASP A 8 25.50 2.71 -6.98
N LYS A 9 24.37 3.18 -6.42
CA LYS A 9 24.39 4.21 -5.38
C LYS A 9 24.29 3.57 -4.00
N LEU A 10 25.29 3.80 -3.15
CA LEU A 10 25.27 3.39 -1.75
C LEU A 10 24.83 4.56 -0.86
N ILE A 11 23.86 4.31 0.01
CA ILE A 11 23.31 5.27 0.96
C ILE A 11 23.65 4.76 2.36
N ASN A 12 24.48 5.51 3.07
CA ASN A 12 24.95 5.19 4.42
C ASN A 12 24.72 6.34 5.41
N ASP A 13 24.13 7.45 4.97
CA ASP A 13 23.81 8.58 5.82
C ASP A 13 22.53 8.31 6.64
N PRO A 14 22.48 8.76 7.91
CA PRO A 14 21.35 8.57 8.81
C PRO A 14 19.97 8.94 8.27
N GLU A 15 19.88 10.12 7.66
CA GLU A 15 18.62 10.69 7.20
C GLU A 15 18.10 9.93 5.97
N GLY A 16 18.99 9.62 5.02
CA GLY A 16 18.69 8.82 3.84
C GLY A 16 18.24 7.41 4.18
N ILE A 17 18.92 6.74 5.11
CA ILE A 17 18.50 5.42 5.61
C ILE A 17 17.10 5.50 6.22
N HIS A 18 16.88 6.43 7.17
CA HIS A 18 15.59 6.56 7.84
C HIS A 18 14.46 6.82 6.85
N LYS A 19 14.65 7.77 5.94
CA LYS A 19 13.67 8.14 4.92
C LYS A 19 13.31 6.96 4.03
N ILE A 20 14.30 6.18 3.58
CA ILE A 20 14.04 5.02 2.72
C ILE A 20 13.35 3.89 3.48
N LEU A 21 13.79 3.60 4.71
CA LEU A 21 13.14 2.59 5.54
C LEU A 21 11.67 2.96 5.80
N GLN A 22 11.41 4.21 6.17
CA GLN A 22 10.08 4.71 6.51
C GLN A 22 9.16 4.81 5.29
N SER A 23 9.66 5.35 4.16
CA SER A 23 8.82 5.58 2.98
C SER A 23 8.64 4.33 2.11
N LEU A 24 9.68 3.49 2.00
CA LEU A 24 9.67 2.32 1.11
C LEU A 24 9.50 1.02 1.89
N PHE A 25 10.43 0.66 2.78
CA PHE A 25 10.43 -0.69 3.39
C PHE A 25 9.20 -0.96 4.27
N THR A 26 8.64 0.04 4.96
CA THR A 26 7.39 -0.17 5.73
C THR A 26 6.13 -0.26 4.87
N ARG A 27 6.19 0.23 3.62
CA ARG A 27 5.00 0.40 2.75
C ARG A 27 4.96 -0.57 1.58
N LEU A 28 6.12 -0.97 1.09
CA LEU A 28 6.30 -1.82 -0.07
C LEU A 28 6.66 -3.25 0.34
N PRO A 29 6.44 -4.23 -0.54
CA PRO A 29 6.79 -5.60 -0.24
C PRO A 29 8.29 -5.79 -0.18
N VAL A 30 8.73 -6.46 0.88
CA VAL A 30 10.15 -6.74 1.17
C VAL A 30 10.36 -8.25 1.12
N VAL A 31 11.50 -8.67 0.59
CA VAL A 31 11.91 -10.07 0.54
C VAL A 31 13.31 -10.27 1.09
N ILE A 32 13.61 -11.46 1.56
CA ILE A 32 14.98 -11.96 1.79
C ILE A 32 15.28 -13.07 0.79
N PHE A 33 16.55 -13.40 0.60
CA PHE A 33 16.93 -14.58 -0.16
C PHE A 33 17.39 -15.69 0.78
N SER A 34 16.81 -16.88 0.62
CA SER A 34 17.30 -18.12 1.24
C SER A 34 17.58 -19.13 0.13
N GLY A 35 18.84 -19.56 -0.02
CA GLY A 35 19.23 -20.53 -1.06
C GLY A 35 18.83 -20.11 -2.48
N ASN A 36 18.99 -18.83 -2.81
CA ASN A 36 18.58 -18.19 -4.07
C ASN A 36 17.06 -17.96 -4.24
N ARG A 37 16.20 -18.44 -3.33
CA ARG A 37 14.74 -18.21 -3.38
C ARG A 37 14.35 -16.92 -2.66
N PRO A 38 13.58 -16.01 -3.29
CA PRO A 38 13.02 -14.86 -2.59
C PRO A 38 11.88 -15.32 -1.66
N LEU A 39 12.00 -14.99 -0.39
CA LEU A 39 10.99 -15.24 0.64
C LEU A 39 10.39 -13.91 1.10
N PRO A 40 9.05 -13.77 1.12
CA PRO A 40 8.41 -12.54 1.57
C PRO A 40 8.66 -12.34 3.06
N VAL A 41 8.98 -11.10 3.43
CA VAL A 41 9.20 -10.68 4.81
C VAL A 41 8.13 -9.67 5.19
N ARG A 42 7.54 -9.87 6.36
CA ARG A 42 6.56 -8.93 6.90
C ARG A 42 7.29 -7.85 7.69
N VAL A 43 7.30 -6.63 7.19
CA VAL A 43 7.76 -5.47 7.97
C VAL A 43 6.68 -5.08 8.96
N VAL A 44 7.01 -5.12 10.26
CA VAL A 44 6.10 -4.74 11.34
C VAL A 44 6.09 -3.23 11.52
N GLY A 45 7.26 -2.60 11.37
CA GLY A 45 7.44 -1.16 11.51
C GLY A 45 8.90 -0.82 11.79
N LEU A 46 9.14 0.45 12.15
CA LEU A 46 10.45 0.91 12.61
C LEU A 46 10.43 1.07 14.13
N LYS A 47 11.51 0.66 14.78
CA LYS A 47 11.74 0.95 16.20
C LYS A 47 12.34 2.35 16.37
N ASP A 48 13.26 2.71 15.48
CA ASP A 48 13.91 4.02 15.44
C ASP A 48 14.39 4.33 14.01
N SER A 49 15.32 5.28 13.86
CA SER A 49 15.80 5.75 12.56
C SER A 49 16.50 4.67 11.72
N PHE A 50 17.09 3.67 12.35
CA PHE A 50 17.92 2.65 11.69
C PHE A 50 17.41 1.23 11.89
N ARG A 51 16.57 1.03 12.91
CA ARG A 51 16.09 -0.28 13.31
C ARG A 51 14.73 -0.60 12.73
N ILE A 52 14.66 -1.65 11.94
CA ILE A 52 13.44 -2.20 11.35
C ILE A 52 13.06 -3.49 12.06
N VAL A 53 11.78 -3.64 12.38
CA VAL A 53 11.21 -4.85 12.97
C VAL A 53 10.55 -5.65 11.87
N VAL A 54 10.96 -6.90 11.72
CA VAL A 54 10.43 -7.80 10.69
C VAL A 54 9.95 -9.12 11.29
N THR A 55 9.07 -9.80 10.58
CA THR A 55 8.69 -11.18 10.85
C THR A 55 9.03 -12.02 9.63
N LEU A 56 9.86 -13.03 9.86
CA LEU A 56 10.30 -13.96 8.85
C LEU A 56 9.31 -15.12 8.73
N PRO A 57 9.21 -15.74 7.54
CA PRO A 57 8.52 -17.02 7.40
C PRO A 57 9.13 -18.07 8.33
N PRO A 58 8.34 -19.06 8.80
CA PRO A 58 8.84 -20.21 9.55
C PRO A 58 10.04 -20.89 8.83
N GLY A 59 10.89 -21.64 9.52
CA GLY A 59 11.99 -22.36 8.87
C GLY A 59 13.05 -21.52 8.15
N THR A 60 13.01 -20.18 8.26
CA THR A 60 14.07 -19.31 7.76
C THR A 60 15.34 -19.53 8.61
N PRO A 61 16.51 -19.83 8.01
CA PRO A 61 17.75 -20.03 8.76
C PRO A 61 18.13 -18.78 9.56
N THR A 62 18.58 -18.94 10.80
CA THR A 62 19.10 -17.84 11.62
C THR A 62 20.46 -17.38 11.08
N GLU A 63 20.61 -16.09 10.82
CA GLU A 63 21.83 -15.48 10.29
C GLU A 63 22.18 -14.23 11.09
N GLN A 64 23.47 -13.92 11.25
CA GLN A 64 23.91 -12.70 11.95
C GLN A 64 23.72 -11.45 11.10
N ASN A 65 23.82 -11.60 9.77
CA ASN A 65 23.64 -10.53 8.80
C ASN A 65 22.50 -10.89 7.85
N ARG A 66 21.61 -9.94 7.60
CA ARG A 66 20.47 -10.07 6.70
C ARG A 66 20.55 -9.04 5.60
N LYS A 67 20.03 -9.41 4.42
CA LYS A 67 19.82 -8.46 3.32
C LYS A 67 18.33 -8.43 2.99
N LEU A 68 17.71 -7.27 3.21
CA LEU A 68 16.33 -7.03 2.82
C LEU A 68 16.30 -6.41 1.43
N PHE A 69 15.41 -6.88 0.58
CA PHE A 69 15.30 -6.41 -0.79
C PHE A 69 13.89 -5.91 -1.10
N LEU A 70 13.80 -4.80 -1.84
CA LEU A 70 12.56 -4.34 -2.46
C LEU A 70 12.83 -3.78 -3.85
N ILE A 71 11.78 -3.70 -4.68
CA ILE A 71 11.83 -3.06 -6.00
C ILE A 71 10.82 -1.91 -6.02
N HIS A 72 11.29 -0.73 -6.44
CA HIS A 72 10.45 0.45 -6.62
C HIS A 72 10.98 1.28 -7.79
N ASN A 73 10.09 1.74 -8.69
CA ASN A 73 10.41 2.58 -9.84
C ASN A 73 11.62 2.10 -10.66
N ASN A 74 11.67 0.81 -11.02
CA ASN A 74 12.78 0.17 -11.73
C ASN A 74 14.14 0.19 -10.99
N HIS A 75 14.14 0.47 -9.69
CA HIS A 75 15.32 0.36 -8.85
C HIS A 75 15.14 -0.76 -7.85
N ARG A 76 16.21 -1.53 -7.64
CA ARG A 76 16.33 -2.53 -6.59
C ARG A 76 17.06 -1.88 -5.42
N PHE A 77 16.42 -1.95 -4.25
CA PHE A 77 16.99 -1.50 -3.00
C PHE A 77 17.41 -2.73 -2.20
N ALA A 78 18.65 -2.74 -1.73
CA ALA A 78 19.20 -3.78 -0.88
C ALA A 78 19.64 -3.14 0.44
N ALA A 79 18.88 -3.33 1.50
CA ALA A 79 19.24 -2.89 2.84
C ALA A 79 20.11 -3.97 3.52
N PHE A 80 21.28 -3.57 3.96
CA PHE A 80 22.21 -4.41 4.71
C PHE A 80 21.93 -4.24 6.19
N CYS A 81 21.58 -5.34 6.84
CA CYS A 81 21.14 -5.34 8.21
C CYS A 81 21.95 -6.32 9.08
N THR A 82 22.22 -5.91 10.31
CA THR A 82 22.72 -6.80 11.37
C THR A 82 21.54 -7.21 12.25
N VAL A 83 21.43 -8.50 12.56
CA VAL A 83 20.39 -8.99 13.49
C VAL A 83 20.81 -8.66 14.92
N GLU A 84 20.07 -7.77 15.58
CA GLU A 84 20.32 -7.42 16.99
C GLU A 84 19.54 -8.33 17.94
N LEU A 85 18.30 -8.70 17.58
CA LEU A 85 17.45 -9.60 18.36
C LEU A 85 16.70 -10.55 17.43
N HIS A 86 16.58 -11.81 17.83
CA HIS A 86 15.81 -12.84 17.13
C HIS A 86 14.91 -13.56 18.14
N ASN A 87 13.61 -13.61 17.86
CA ASN A 87 12.66 -14.40 18.63
C ASN A 87 12.30 -15.69 17.84
N PRO A 88 12.78 -16.86 18.28
CA PRO A 88 12.59 -18.12 17.54
C PRO A 88 11.13 -18.62 17.58
N VAL A 89 10.31 -18.17 18.54
CA VAL A 89 8.93 -18.65 18.71
C VAL A 89 8.01 -18.08 17.63
N ASN A 90 8.23 -16.84 17.21
CA ASN A 90 7.36 -16.13 16.27
C ASN A 90 8.10 -15.58 15.03
N GLY A 91 9.40 -15.88 14.90
CA GLY A 91 10.21 -15.45 13.77
C GLY A 91 10.42 -13.93 13.68
N VAL A 92 10.21 -13.20 14.77
CA VAL A 92 10.39 -11.74 14.81
C VAL A 92 11.88 -11.41 14.98
N GLU A 93 12.41 -10.57 14.10
CA GLU A 93 13.77 -10.05 14.17
C GLU A 93 13.78 -8.52 14.30
N LEU A 94 14.69 -8.00 15.14
CA LEU A 94 15.09 -6.60 15.17
C LEU A 94 16.38 -6.45 14.38
N LEU A 95 16.32 -5.64 13.33
CA LEU A 95 17.39 -5.50 12.36
C LEU A 95 17.93 -4.07 12.41
N PHE A 96 19.23 -3.91 12.65
CA PHE A 96 19.92 -2.63 12.52
C PHE A 96 20.42 -2.45 11.09
N THR A 97 19.97 -1.40 10.40
CA THR A 97 20.33 -1.14 9.00
C THR A 97 21.57 -0.26 8.92
N SER A 98 22.65 -0.77 8.33
CA SER A 98 23.93 -0.06 8.22
C SER A 98 24.07 0.71 6.91
N ALA A 99 23.49 0.20 5.83
CA ALA A 99 23.53 0.84 4.52
C ALA A 99 22.39 0.33 3.62
N ILE A 100 22.06 1.11 2.58
CA ILE A 100 21.14 0.71 1.53
C ILE A 100 21.81 0.93 0.18
N GLN A 101 21.97 -0.13 -0.59
CA GLN A 101 22.43 -0.05 -1.98
C GLN A 101 21.23 0.04 -2.91
N VAL A 102 21.31 0.96 -3.88
CA VAL A 102 20.32 1.16 -4.93
C VAL A 102 20.98 0.81 -6.26
N THR A 103 20.40 -0.17 -6.95
CA THR A 103 20.82 -0.59 -8.28
C THR A 103 19.63 -0.56 -9.24
N ILE A 104 19.89 -0.57 -10.55
CA ILE A 104 18.82 -0.68 -11.54
C ILE A 104 18.26 -2.11 -11.48
N ALA A 105 16.95 -2.26 -11.31
CA ALA A 105 16.28 -3.55 -11.33
C ALA A 105 16.24 -4.08 -12.77
N GLN A 106 17.14 -5.01 -13.10
CA GLN A 106 17.10 -5.70 -14.39
C GLN A 106 15.86 -6.60 -14.46
N ARG A 107 15.07 -6.48 -15.54
CA ARG A 107 13.82 -7.24 -15.78
C ARG A 107 13.99 -8.76 -15.91
N THR A 108 15.22 -9.26 -15.84
CA THR A 108 15.63 -10.65 -16.10
C THR A 108 15.82 -11.51 -14.84
N GLU A 109 15.31 -11.09 -13.67
CA GLU A 109 15.36 -11.94 -12.48
C GLU A 109 14.67 -13.29 -12.75
N LYS A 110 15.41 -14.40 -12.57
CA LYS A 110 14.90 -15.76 -12.80
C LYS A 110 13.74 -16.03 -11.85
N ARG A 111 12.58 -16.38 -12.41
CA ARG A 111 11.45 -16.90 -11.63
C ARG A 111 11.85 -18.26 -11.06
N ILE A 112 11.64 -18.43 -9.76
CA ILE A 112 11.96 -19.69 -9.08
C ILE A 112 10.65 -20.43 -8.85
N HIS A 113 10.56 -21.62 -9.40
CA HIS A 113 9.46 -22.54 -9.16
C HIS A 113 9.51 -23.03 -7.72
N VAL A 114 8.35 -23.05 -7.06
CA VAL A 114 8.19 -23.54 -5.70
C VAL A 114 7.75 -25.00 -5.79
N ASP A 115 8.69 -25.93 -5.70
CA ASP A 115 8.35 -27.35 -5.63
C ASP A 115 7.78 -27.70 -4.25
N ALA A 116 6.63 -28.39 -4.25
CA ALA A 116 5.92 -28.83 -3.06
C ALA A 116 6.72 -29.81 -2.17
N SER A 117 7.77 -30.43 -2.72
CA SER A 117 8.68 -31.35 -2.02
C SER A 117 9.71 -30.66 -1.12
N SER A 118 9.85 -29.33 -1.20
CA SER A 118 10.84 -28.55 -0.42
C SER A 118 10.42 -28.22 1.02
N GLY A 119 9.30 -28.76 1.51
CA GLY A 119 8.81 -28.56 2.88
C GLY A 119 8.24 -27.16 3.15
N PHE A 120 8.25 -26.25 2.16
CA PHE A 120 7.83 -24.86 2.32
C PHE A 120 6.78 -24.44 1.27
N GLN A 121 5.50 -24.65 1.60
CA GLN A 121 4.34 -24.37 0.74
C GLN A 121 3.71 -23.03 1.12
N ILE A 122 3.91 -22.01 0.28
CA ILE A 122 3.25 -20.71 0.44
C ILE A 122 1.85 -20.82 -0.16
N THR A 123 0.84 -20.50 0.65
CA THR A 123 -0.57 -20.57 0.27
C THR A 123 -1.19 -19.18 0.28
N LEU A 124 -1.79 -18.78 -0.83
CA LEU A 124 -2.56 -17.55 -0.96
C LEU A 124 -4.01 -17.81 -0.58
N THR A 125 -4.59 -16.92 0.22
CA THR A 125 -5.99 -16.98 0.65
C THR A 125 -6.62 -15.60 0.55
N ASN A 126 -7.95 -15.50 0.59
CA ASN A 126 -8.67 -14.22 0.61
C ASN A 126 -8.37 -13.35 -0.61
N ILE A 127 -8.25 -13.98 -1.78
CA ILE A 127 -7.84 -13.32 -3.03
C ILE A 127 -9.01 -12.51 -3.55
N ILE A 128 -8.78 -11.24 -3.83
CA ILE A 128 -9.80 -10.32 -4.33
C ILE A 128 -9.34 -9.80 -5.69
N ASN A 129 -10.20 -9.93 -6.70
CA ASN A 129 -9.93 -9.34 -8.01
C ASN A 129 -10.18 -7.82 -7.95
N GLN A 130 -9.12 -7.03 -8.14
CA GLN A 130 -9.18 -5.56 -8.11
C GLN A 130 -10.17 -4.99 -9.13
N TYR A 131 -10.32 -5.62 -10.29
CA TYR A 131 -11.30 -5.21 -11.30
C TYR A 131 -12.75 -5.41 -10.80
N LYS A 132 -13.00 -6.49 -10.07
CA LYS A 132 -14.32 -6.75 -9.45
C LYS A 132 -14.59 -5.81 -8.28
N VAL A 133 -13.57 -5.38 -7.53
CA VAL A 133 -13.71 -4.35 -6.49
C VAL A 133 -14.25 -3.06 -7.10
N ARG A 134 -13.63 -2.56 -8.17
CA ARG A 134 -14.10 -1.33 -8.84
C ARG A 134 -15.49 -1.50 -9.46
N LYS A 135 -15.75 -2.63 -10.13
CA LYS A 135 -17.09 -2.92 -10.67
C LYS A 135 -18.16 -2.99 -9.57
N ALA A 136 -17.86 -3.61 -8.44
CA ALA A 136 -18.79 -3.72 -7.32
C ALA A 136 -19.19 -2.33 -6.82
N ILE A 137 -18.23 -1.40 -6.66
CA ILE A 137 -18.52 0.00 -6.29
C ILE A 137 -19.49 0.69 -7.27
N GLY A 138 -19.36 0.39 -8.57
CA GLY A 138 -20.22 0.96 -9.61
C GLY A 138 -21.66 0.44 -9.58
N PHE A 139 -21.90 -0.71 -8.95
CA PHE A 139 -23.25 -1.16 -8.62
C PHE A 139 -23.64 -0.53 -7.29
N ALA A 140 -24.57 0.43 -7.32
CA ALA A 140 -25.10 1.12 -6.15
C ALA A 140 -25.76 0.11 -5.18
N ASP A 141 -24.95 -0.48 -4.29
CA ASP A 141 -25.43 -1.34 -3.24
C ASP A 141 -25.99 -0.47 -2.13
N LYS A 142 -27.29 -0.68 -1.87
CA LYS A 142 -28.05 0.06 -0.86
C LYS A 142 -27.33 0.06 0.50
N LYS A 143 -26.62 -1.02 0.86
CA LYS A 143 -25.89 -1.09 2.13
C LYS A 143 -24.71 -0.12 2.18
N ILE A 144 -23.97 0.01 1.08
CA ILE A 144 -22.83 0.94 1.01
C ILE A 144 -23.35 2.38 0.98
N ASP A 145 -24.41 2.63 0.23
CA ASP A 145 -25.07 3.94 0.20
C ASP A 145 -25.59 4.33 1.60
N GLU A 146 -26.17 3.40 2.35
CA GLU A 146 -26.62 3.63 3.73
C GLU A 146 -25.45 3.98 4.67
N ILE A 147 -24.33 3.25 4.59
CA ILE A 147 -23.12 3.55 5.35
C ILE A 147 -22.60 4.95 5.01
N VAL A 148 -22.45 5.26 3.72
CA VAL A 148 -21.95 6.57 3.27
C VAL A 148 -22.90 7.69 3.69
N LYS A 149 -24.21 7.53 3.52
CA LYS A 149 -25.22 8.53 3.93
C LYS A 149 -25.24 8.76 5.44
N LYS A 150 -25.13 7.70 6.24
CA LYS A 150 -25.04 7.78 7.71
C LYS A 150 -23.86 8.64 8.14
N HIS A 151 -22.66 8.34 7.64
CA HIS A 151 -21.45 9.08 7.98
C HIS A 151 -21.46 10.50 7.40
N ALA A 152 -22.02 10.70 6.21
CA ALA A 152 -22.16 12.02 5.61
C ALA A 152 -23.09 12.91 6.43
N LYS A 153 -24.20 12.36 6.95
CA LYS A 153 -25.12 13.10 7.83
C LYS A 153 -24.42 13.54 9.11
N LEU A 154 -23.74 12.62 9.80
CA LEU A 154 -23.01 12.92 11.04
C LEU A 154 -21.89 13.96 10.80
N LEU A 155 -21.15 13.82 9.70
CA LEU A 155 -20.07 14.76 9.38
C LEU A 155 -20.61 16.16 9.10
N LYS A 156 -21.77 16.27 8.43
CA LYS A 156 -22.43 17.55 8.13
C LYS A 156 -22.95 18.29 9.36
N GLU A 157 -23.24 17.59 10.46
CA GLU A 157 -23.64 18.21 11.73
C GLU A 157 -22.50 19.05 12.34
N THR A 158 -21.24 18.62 12.14
CA THR A 158 -20.05 19.36 12.63
C THR A 158 -19.46 20.27 11.55
N TYR A 159 -19.45 19.80 10.30
CA TYR A 159 -18.84 20.48 9.16
C TYR A 159 -19.87 20.65 8.04
N PRO A 160 -20.61 21.77 8.01
CA PRO A 160 -21.70 21.97 7.05
C PRO A 160 -21.25 21.82 5.58
N LEU A 161 -20.03 22.25 5.28
CA LEU A 161 -19.40 22.18 3.95
C LEU A 161 -18.54 20.92 3.80
N SER A 162 -19.06 19.77 4.25
CA SER A 162 -18.41 18.48 4.09
C SER A 162 -19.10 17.59 3.05
N ASN A 163 -18.31 16.73 2.44
CA ASN A 163 -18.76 15.78 1.44
C ASN A 163 -18.04 14.45 1.60
N ILE A 164 -18.72 13.35 1.27
CA ILE A 164 -18.11 12.03 1.17
C ILE A 164 -18.29 11.59 -0.29
N PHE A 165 -17.18 11.58 -1.01
CA PHE A 165 -17.15 11.09 -2.38
C PHE A 165 -16.87 9.58 -2.36
N PHE A 166 -17.75 8.81 -3.00
CA PHE A 166 -17.60 7.37 -3.16
C PHE A 166 -18.04 6.99 -4.57
N SER A 167 -17.11 6.45 -5.38
CA SER A 167 -17.38 6.15 -6.78
C SER A 167 -16.39 5.13 -7.34
N ASP A 168 -16.83 4.41 -8.38
CA ASP A 168 -15.99 3.49 -9.15
C ASP A 168 -14.92 4.23 -9.96
N LYS A 169 -15.27 5.43 -10.44
CA LYS A 169 -14.41 6.35 -11.18
C LYS A 169 -13.73 7.31 -10.21
N MET A 170 -12.40 7.38 -10.33
CA MET A 170 -11.61 8.34 -9.58
C MET A 170 -11.71 9.70 -10.26
N ASP A 171 -12.27 10.67 -9.56
CA ASP A 171 -12.18 12.07 -9.93
C ASP A 171 -10.73 12.59 -9.81
N ASN A 172 -10.50 13.84 -10.23
CA ASN A 172 -9.15 14.42 -10.24
C ASN A 172 -8.53 14.44 -8.84
N ARG A 173 -9.33 14.70 -7.80
CA ARG A 173 -8.87 14.79 -6.41
C ARG A 173 -8.46 13.43 -5.86
N LEU A 174 -9.31 12.41 -5.99
CA LEU A 174 -8.98 11.06 -5.56
C LEU A 174 -7.78 10.50 -6.32
N ARG A 175 -7.68 10.79 -7.62
CA ARG A 175 -6.53 10.40 -8.45
C ARG A 175 -5.25 11.06 -7.96
N LEU A 176 -5.29 12.35 -7.66
CA LEU A 176 -4.13 13.09 -7.16
C LEU A 176 -3.66 12.54 -5.81
N MET A 177 -4.56 12.40 -4.84
CA MET A 177 -4.23 11.80 -3.54
C MET A 177 -3.69 10.37 -3.68
N TYR A 178 -4.24 9.57 -4.59
CA TYR A 178 -3.77 8.20 -4.80
C TYR A 178 -2.38 8.15 -5.44
N ASN A 179 -2.10 9.02 -6.41
CA ASN A 179 -0.81 9.07 -7.09
C ASN A 179 0.32 9.48 -6.14
N PHE A 180 0.06 10.42 -5.23
CA PHE A 180 1.03 10.87 -4.23
C PHE A 180 1.02 10.06 -2.94
N ASP A 181 0.01 9.21 -2.73
CA ASP A 181 -0.26 8.50 -1.47
C ASP A 181 -0.27 9.44 -0.25
N GLN A 182 -0.78 10.65 -0.44
CA GLN A 182 -0.84 11.71 0.57
C GLN A 182 -2.26 12.30 0.66
N PRO A 183 -2.74 12.64 1.86
CA PRO A 183 -3.97 13.39 2.02
C PRO A 183 -3.78 14.86 1.64
N ILE A 184 -4.88 15.54 1.34
CA ILE A 184 -4.90 16.99 1.16
C ILE A 184 -5.19 17.62 2.51
N TYR A 185 -4.33 18.53 2.94
CA TYR A 185 -4.58 19.38 4.09
C TYR A 185 -4.03 20.77 3.79
N ILE A 186 -4.93 21.68 3.48
CA ILE A 186 -4.65 23.07 3.10
C ILE A 186 -5.23 23.97 4.18
N LEU A 187 -4.37 24.77 4.80
CA LEU A 187 -4.70 25.75 5.83
C LEU A 187 -5.22 27.04 5.20
N ASP A 188 -4.55 27.50 4.14
CA ASP A 188 -4.95 28.69 3.37
C ASP A 188 -4.67 28.50 1.87
N ARG A 189 -5.73 28.39 1.06
CA ARG A 189 -5.63 28.25 -0.39
C ARG A 189 -5.11 29.49 -1.11
N TYR A 190 -5.17 30.65 -0.48
CA TYR A 190 -4.73 31.93 -1.04
C TYR A 190 -3.30 32.30 -0.65
N ALA A 191 -2.62 31.44 0.12
CA ALA A 191 -1.23 31.62 0.48
C ALA A 191 -0.34 31.79 -0.78
N LYS A 192 0.59 32.74 -0.71
CA LYS A 192 1.47 33.09 -1.84
C LYS A 192 2.59 32.08 -2.10
N SER A 193 2.99 31.32 -1.08
CA SER A 193 4.11 30.38 -1.13
C SER A 193 3.66 28.95 -0.87
N ASP A 194 3.26 28.66 0.36
CA ASP A 194 2.79 27.34 0.79
C ASP A 194 1.65 27.51 1.78
N GLY A 195 0.48 27.00 1.40
CA GLY A 195 -0.71 26.94 2.24
C GLY A 195 -1.00 25.56 2.80
N SER A 196 -0.09 24.59 2.63
CA SER A 196 -0.28 23.21 3.11
C SER A 196 -0.03 23.09 4.61
N GLY A 197 -0.60 22.04 5.22
CA GLY A 197 -0.35 21.70 6.62
C GLY A 197 1.04 21.10 6.91
N GLY A 198 1.95 21.06 5.93
CA GLY A 198 3.29 20.48 6.03
C GLY A 198 3.64 19.42 4.97
N PHE A 199 4.91 18.99 4.98
CA PHE A 199 5.52 18.11 3.96
C PHE A 199 4.90 16.71 3.84
N GLN A 200 4.18 16.26 4.87
CA GLN A 200 3.50 14.97 4.91
C GLN A 200 2.18 14.96 4.11
N PHE A 201 1.71 16.13 3.68
CA PHE A 201 0.51 16.32 2.88
C PHE A 201 0.84 16.55 1.40
N LEU A 202 -0.20 16.54 0.57
CA LEU A 202 -0.07 16.83 -0.85
C LEU A 202 0.63 18.20 -1.06
N PRO A 203 1.65 18.28 -1.93
CA PRO A 203 2.33 19.54 -2.23
C PRO A 203 1.36 20.63 -2.68
N PHE A 204 1.53 21.83 -2.15
CA PHE A 204 0.63 22.96 -2.42
C PHE A 204 0.54 23.32 -3.91
N SER A 205 1.63 23.22 -4.65
CA SER A 205 1.66 23.45 -6.10
C SER A 205 0.79 22.46 -6.89
N GLU A 206 0.70 21.20 -6.45
CA GLU A 206 -0.18 20.19 -7.06
C GLU A 206 -1.63 20.44 -6.68
N TYR A 207 -1.89 20.89 -5.45
CA TYR A 207 -3.21 21.33 -5.03
C TYR A 207 -3.73 22.50 -5.86
N GLN A 208 -2.92 23.51 -6.12
CA GLN A 208 -3.31 24.67 -6.95
C GLN A 208 -3.73 24.24 -8.36
N LYS A 209 -3.01 23.28 -8.97
CA LYS A 209 -3.40 22.69 -10.28
C LYS A 209 -4.75 21.99 -10.21
N LEU A 210 -5.03 21.28 -9.11
CA LEU A 210 -6.33 20.63 -8.90
C LEU A 210 -7.47 21.65 -8.87
N ILE A 211 -7.32 22.73 -8.10
CA ILE A 211 -8.37 23.75 -7.96
C ILE A 211 -8.59 24.56 -9.25
N ALA A 212 -7.54 24.74 -10.05
CA ALA A 212 -7.68 25.35 -11.38
C ALA A 212 -8.61 24.57 -12.32
N VAL A 213 -8.69 23.23 -12.15
CA VAL A 213 -9.58 22.35 -12.93
C VAL A 213 -10.93 22.15 -12.22
N ASN A 214 -10.90 22.05 -10.89
CA ASN A 214 -12.07 21.84 -10.04
C ASN A 214 -12.33 23.11 -9.22
N THR A 215 -12.98 24.09 -9.83
CA THR A 215 -13.31 25.37 -9.19
C THR A 215 -14.11 25.15 -7.92
N LEU A 216 -13.51 25.51 -6.79
CA LEU A 216 -14.21 25.61 -5.50
C LEU A 216 -14.94 26.95 -5.41
N GLU A 217 -15.99 26.98 -4.60
CA GLU A 217 -16.73 28.21 -4.33
C GLU A 217 -15.82 29.32 -3.78
N SER A 218 -16.17 30.56 -4.11
CA SER A 218 -15.55 31.75 -3.55
C SER A 218 -15.82 31.81 -2.04
N GLY A 219 -14.78 32.00 -1.23
CA GLY A 219 -14.90 32.11 0.24
C GLY A 219 -14.32 30.92 1.02
N ILE A 220 -14.18 29.75 0.39
CA ILE A 220 -13.48 28.62 1.03
C ILE A 220 -12.00 28.98 1.18
N ILE A 221 -11.45 28.87 2.39
CA ILE A 221 -10.05 29.17 2.69
C ILE A 221 -9.26 27.87 2.84
N SER A 222 -9.83 26.86 3.49
CA SER A 222 -9.12 25.64 3.86
C SER A 222 -9.84 24.38 3.37
N GLU A 223 -9.07 23.30 3.22
CA GLU A 223 -9.57 22.00 2.75
C GLU A 223 -8.82 20.86 3.44
N ILE A 224 -9.57 19.88 3.94
CA ILE A 224 -9.06 18.56 4.33
C ILE A 224 -9.70 17.52 3.41
N SER A 225 -8.90 16.69 2.75
CA SER A 225 -9.40 15.49 2.06
C SER A 225 -8.59 14.26 2.40
N ILE A 226 -9.28 13.18 2.79
CA ILE A 226 -8.67 11.93 3.24
C ILE A 226 -9.27 10.76 2.48
N MET A 227 -8.41 9.93 1.88
CA MET A 227 -8.82 8.76 1.11
C MET A 227 -9.46 7.69 2.00
N ILE A 228 -10.62 7.20 1.57
CA ILE A 228 -11.22 5.99 2.09
C ILE A 228 -10.56 4.81 1.37
N ARG A 229 -9.84 3.97 2.13
CA ARG A 229 -9.11 2.83 1.57
C ARG A 229 -9.71 1.50 1.98
N TYR A 230 -9.99 0.62 1.02
CA TYR A 230 -10.28 -0.77 1.32
C TYR A 230 -9.00 -1.51 1.71
N LYS A 231 -8.99 -2.09 2.92
CA LYS A 231 -7.83 -2.78 3.51
C LYS A 231 -6.52 -1.99 3.43
N GLY A 232 -6.60 -0.65 3.43
CA GLY A 232 -5.43 0.24 3.38
C GLY A 232 -4.79 0.43 2.00
N TYR A 233 -5.32 -0.16 0.92
CA TYR A 233 -4.67 -0.10 -0.40
C TYR A 233 -5.55 0.43 -1.51
N THR A 234 -6.75 -0.12 -1.67
CA THR A 234 -7.59 0.25 -2.82
C THR A 234 -8.36 1.53 -2.49
N PRO A 235 -8.17 2.64 -3.24
CA PRO A 235 -8.96 3.84 -3.04
C PRO A 235 -10.42 3.55 -3.42
N LEU A 236 -11.33 3.79 -2.49
CA LEU A 236 -12.77 3.67 -2.71
C LEU A 236 -13.44 5.03 -2.90
N GLY A 237 -12.84 6.08 -2.36
CA GLY A 237 -13.45 7.38 -2.22
C GLY A 237 -12.60 8.30 -1.34
N TYR A 238 -13.18 9.41 -0.91
CA TYR A 238 -12.57 10.31 0.07
C TYR A 238 -13.62 11.02 0.93
N VAL A 239 -13.22 11.38 2.14
CA VAL A 239 -13.92 12.35 2.97
C VAL A 239 -13.32 13.72 2.72
N GLN A 240 -14.14 14.74 2.48
CA GLN A 240 -13.73 16.12 2.26
C GLN A 240 -14.43 17.05 3.25
N ILE A 241 -13.67 17.96 3.82
CA ILE A 241 -14.14 19.05 4.66
C ILE A 241 -13.61 20.34 4.04
N LEU A 242 -14.51 21.26 3.72
CA LEU A 242 -14.20 22.61 3.28
C LEU A 242 -14.58 23.58 4.40
N SER A 243 -13.86 24.69 4.50
CA SER A 243 -14.18 25.73 5.49
C SER A 243 -13.76 27.11 5.00
N GLU A 244 -14.55 28.11 5.38
CA GLU A 244 -14.24 29.54 5.21
C GLU A 244 -13.22 30.04 6.25
N LYS A 245 -12.78 29.17 7.16
CA LYS A 245 -11.77 29.43 8.19
C LYS A 245 -10.68 28.38 8.10
N GLU A 246 -9.51 28.69 8.65
CA GLU A 246 -8.43 27.71 8.78
C GLU A 246 -8.88 26.49 9.62
N LEU A 247 -8.65 25.30 9.07
CA LEU A 247 -8.91 24.02 9.76
C LEU A 247 -7.66 23.65 10.55
N ASN A 248 -7.83 23.04 11.72
CA ASN A 248 -6.74 22.66 12.60
C ASN A 248 -6.50 21.13 12.63
N ALA A 249 -5.47 20.71 13.37
CA ALA A 249 -5.09 19.30 13.47
C ALA A 249 -6.19 18.40 14.05
N ASN A 250 -7.08 18.91 14.91
CA ASN A 250 -8.21 18.15 15.42
C ASN A 250 -9.23 17.89 14.31
N ASP A 251 -9.47 18.86 13.42
CA ASP A 251 -10.34 18.67 12.27
C ASP A 251 -9.80 17.62 11.31
N PHE A 252 -8.48 17.62 11.09
CA PHE A 252 -7.80 16.59 10.32
C PHE A 252 -7.98 15.20 10.94
N ASN A 253 -7.78 15.09 12.26
CA ASN A 253 -7.97 13.84 12.98
C ASN A 253 -9.43 13.35 12.89
N SER A 254 -10.41 14.24 13.02
CA SER A 254 -11.83 13.93 12.87
C SER A 254 -12.14 13.38 11.48
N ALA A 255 -11.64 14.03 10.42
CA ALA A 255 -11.80 13.53 9.05
C ALA A 255 -11.17 12.15 8.87
N ASN A 256 -10.00 11.93 9.48
CA ASN A 256 -9.27 10.67 9.39
C ASN A 256 -10.00 9.53 10.10
N ILE A 257 -10.55 9.81 11.29
CA ILE A 257 -11.39 8.87 12.03
C ILE A 257 -12.62 8.50 11.21
N THR A 258 -13.31 9.47 10.60
CA THR A 258 -14.48 9.22 9.75
C THR A 258 -14.13 8.37 8.54
N ALA A 259 -13.04 8.68 7.81
CA ALA A 259 -12.61 7.89 6.65
C ALA A 259 -12.29 6.43 7.03
N ASN A 260 -11.65 6.22 8.19
CA ASN A 260 -11.34 4.89 8.71
C ASN A 260 -12.58 4.15 9.21
N ALA A 261 -13.54 4.85 9.81
CA ALA A 261 -14.81 4.25 10.25
C ALA A 261 -15.63 3.73 9.06
N ILE A 262 -15.73 4.53 7.99
CA ILE A 262 -16.39 4.12 6.74
C ILE A 262 -15.70 2.88 6.16
N SER A 263 -14.37 2.89 6.05
CA SER A 263 -13.61 1.74 5.56
C SER A 263 -13.90 0.46 6.37
N LYS A 264 -13.91 0.55 7.70
CA LYS A 264 -14.22 -0.58 8.59
C LYS A 264 -15.63 -1.12 8.40
N GLU A 265 -16.64 -0.25 8.32
CA GLU A 265 -18.04 -0.65 8.09
C GLU A 265 -18.21 -1.31 6.70
N ILE A 266 -17.57 -0.77 5.66
CA ILE A 266 -17.57 -1.38 4.32
C ILE A 266 -16.94 -2.77 4.35
N ILE A 267 -15.80 -2.96 5.02
CA ILE A 267 -15.17 -4.27 5.16
C ILE A 267 -16.09 -5.24 5.91
N ALA A 268 -16.71 -4.79 7.01
CA ALA A 268 -17.61 -5.60 7.82
C ALA A 268 -18.90 -6.00 7.09
N SER A 269 -19.36 -5.19 6.14
CA SER A 269 -20.55 -5.48 5.33
C SER A 269 -20.40 -6.71 4.42
N GLY A 270 -19.16 -7.18 4.19
CA GLY A 270 -18.88 -8.29 3.27
C GLY A 270 -19.12 -7.94 1.80
N PHE A 271 -19.21 -6.64 1.49
CA PHE A 271 -19.51 -6.13 0.15
C PHE A 271 -18.58 -6.68 -0.93
N PHE A 272 -17.28 -6.78 -0.62
CA PHE A 272 -16.33 -7.45 -1.49
C PHE A 272 -16.28 -8.94 -1.15
N GLN A 273 -16.77 -9.77 -2.06
CA GLN A 273 -16.64 -11.22 -1.92
C GLN A 273 -15.19 -11.62 -2.19
N GLU A 274 -14.52 -12.07 -1.13
CA GLU A 274 -13.17 -12.63 -1.21
C GLU A 274 -13.26 -14.08 -1.70
N SER A 275 -12.31 -14.51 -2.53
CA SER A 275 -12.22 -15.92 -2.88
C SER A 275 -11.91 -16.74 -1.64
N LYS A 276 -12.75 -17.76 -1.39
CA LYS A 276 -12.55 -18.76 -0.33
C LYS A 276 -11.47 -19.78 -0.70
N GLU A 277 -10.97 -19.75 -1.92
CA GLU A 277 -9.98 -20.70 -2.40
C GLU A 277 -8.61 -20.44 -1.77
N LYS A 278 -7.93 -21.55 -1.49
CA LYS A 278 -6.53 -21.57 -1.08
C LYS A 278 -5.70 -21.95 -2.29
N CYS A 279 -4.87 -21.04 -2.77
CA CYS A 279 -4.07 -21.25 -3.97
C CYS A 279 -2.61 -21.46 -3.60
N ASN A 280 -2.02 -22.53 -4.12
CA ASN A 280 -0.59 -22.77 -3.98
C ASN A 280 0.18 -21.85 -4.92
N VAL A 281 1.23 -21.26 -4.39
CA VAL A 281 2.16 -20.47 -5.18
C VAL A 281 2.98 -21.39 -6.08
N ASP A 282 2.96 -21.12 -7.39
CA ASP A 282 3.73 -21.85 -8.40
C ASP A 282 5.14 -21.26 -8.55
N ASN A 283 5.24 -19.93 -8.58
CA ASN A 283 6.52 -19.25 -8.72
C ASN A 283 6.59 -17.94 -7.94
N ILE A 284 7.78 -17.58 -7.52
CA ILE A 284 8.06 -16.35 -6.77
C ILE A 284 9.21 -15.60 -7.44
N SER A 285 9.08 -14.29 -7.48
CA SER A 285 10.11 -13.33 -7.85
C SER A 285 10.09 -12.15 -6.89
N MET A 286 11.08 -11.26 -6.94
CA MET A 286 11.04 -10.02 -6.15
C MET A 286 9.91 -9.08 -6.58
N GLN A 287 9.35 -9.27 -7.78
CA GLN A 287 8.32 -8.40 -8.32
C GLN A 287 6.91 -8.93 -8.04
N GLY A 288 6.77 -10.20 -7.66
CA GLY A 288 5.47 -10.79 -7.43
C GLY A 288 5.48 -12.30 -7.34
N VAL A 289 4.28 -12.83 -7.14
CA VAL A 289 3.99 -14.26 -7.01
C VAL A 289 3.06 -14.67 -8.15
N GLY A 290 3.40 -15.78 -8.81
CA GLY A 290 2.54 -16.50 -9.73
C GLY A 290 1.87 -17.68 -9.01
N PHE A 291 0.56 -17.82 -9.20
CA PHE A 291 -0.20 -18.95 -8.67
C PHE A 291 -1.32 -19.35 -9.62
N PHE A 292 -1.81 -20.58 -9.42
CA PHE A 292 -2.98 -21.09 -10.13
C PHE A 292 -4.24 -20.90 -9.29
N HIS A 293 -5.25 -20.28 -9.88
CA HIS A 293 -6.59 -20.12 -9.31
C HIS A 293 -7.60 -20.95 -10.11
N HIS A 294 -8.55 -21.62 -9.43
CA HIS A 294 -9.60 -22.33 -10.15
C HIS A 294 -10.55 -21.33 -10.77
N GLN A 295 -11.05 -21.63 -11.97
CA GLN A 295 -11.98 -20.73 -12.63
C GLN A 295 -13.18 -20.42 -11.73
N SER A 296 -13.45 -19.13 -11.53
CA SER A 296 -14.57 -18.66 -10.74
C SER A 296 -15.17 -17.41 -11.38
N ILE A 297 -16.39 -17.04 -10.96
CA ILE A 297 -17.02 -15.79 -11.39
C ILE A 297 -16.18 -14.53 -11.08
N PHE A 298 -15.23 -14.65 -10.14
CA PHE A 298 -14.29 -13.59 -9.75
C PHE A 298 -12.99 -13.61 -10.55
N PHE A 299 -12.60 -14.77 -11.08
CA PHE A 299 -11.41 -14.99 -11.89
C PHE A 299 -11.80 -15.74 -13.18
N PRO A 300 -12.37 -15.03 -14.16
CA PRO A 300 -12.73 -15.63 -15.44
C PRO A 300 -11.48 -16.06 -16.21
N GLU A 301 -11.67 -16.99 -17.15
CA GLU A 301 -10.62 -17.58 -17.97
C GLU A 301 -9.85 -16.48 -18.73
N VAL A 302 -8.54 -16.38 -18.48
CA VAL A 302 -7.63 -15.61 -19.32
C VAL A 302 -7.06 -16.62 -20.30
N SER A 303 -7.43 -16.53 -21.58
CA SER A 303 -7.05 -17.54 -22.57
C SER A 303 -5.52 -17.59 -22.75
N GLN A 304 -4.88 -18.51 -22.05
CA GLN A 304 -3.57 -19.04 -22.43
C GLN A 304 -3.67 -20.56 -22.35
N TRP A 305 -3.93 -21.14 -23.53
CA TRP A 305 -3.65 -22.50 -23.96
C TRP A 305 -3.51 -23.57 -22.85
N GLY A 306 -4.58 -24.34 -22.65
CA GLY A 306 -4.48 -25.76 -22.37
C GLY A 306 -4.50 -26.25 -20.92
N LYS A 307 -4.71 -25.39 -19.91
CA LYS A 307 -4.96 -25.83 -18.52
C LYS A 307 -6.15 -25.09 -17.91
N ARG A 308 -6.98 -25.81 -17.13
CA ARG A 308 -8.19 -25.30 -16.44
C ARG A 308 -7.88 -24.36 -15.26
N SER A 309 -6.83 -23.54 -15.35
CA SER A 309 -6.35 -22.69 -14.28
C SER A 309 -5.78 -21.38 -14.83
N CYS A 310 -6.16 -20.26 -14.20
CA CYS A 310 -5.61 -18.95 -14.55
C CYS A 310 -4.30 -18.72 -13.78
N LEU A 311 -3.22 -18.41 -14.51
CA LEU A 311 -1.98 -17.91 -13.90
C LEU A 311 -2.19 -16.44 -13.53
N ILE A 312 -2.29 -16.17 -12.23
CA ILE A 312 -2.44 -14.80 -11.72
C ILE A 312 -1.09 -14.37 -11.17
N SER A 313 -0.56 -13.27 -11.71
CA SER A 313 0.64 -12.63 -11.19
C SER A 313 0.23 -11.45 -10.30
N VAL A 314 0.56 -11.50 -9.01
CA VAL A 314 0.27 -10.41 -8.07
C VAL A 314 1.50 -9.53 -7.94
N PHE A 315 1.38 -8.30 -8.43
CA PHE A 315 2.38 -7.24 -8.33
C PHE A 315 1.76 -6.04 -7.59
N PRO A 316 2.39 -5.47 -6.55
CA PRO A 316 3.30 -6.07 -5.59
C PRO A 316 2.52 -6.59 -4.36
N LEU A 317 3.03 -7.66 -3.74
CA LEU A 317 2.42 -8.40 -2.63
C LEU A 317 2.29 -7.60 -1.33
N LYS A 318 1.11 -7.07 -1.01
CA LYS A 318 0.76 -6.81 0.39
C LYS A 318 0.04 -8.02 0.97
N VAL A 319 0.81 -9.07 1.27
CA VAL A 319 0.31 -10.28 1.93
C VAL A 319 -0.02 -9.95 3.38
N ARG A 320 -1.29 -10.12 3.76
CA ARG A 320 -1.68 -10.21 5.16
C ARG A 320 -1.99 -11.68 5.42
N GLU A 321 -1.00 -12.45 5.87
CA GLU A 321 -1.26 -13.77 6.43
C GLU A 321 -2.00 -13.58 7.76
N ARG A 322 -3.20 -14.17 7.88
CA ARG A 322 -3.80 -14.42 9.19
C ARG A 322 -3.19 -15.72 9.70
N PHE A 323 -2.31 -15.63 10.67
CA PHE A 323 -2.09 -16.74 11.58
C PHE A 323 -3.31 -16.77 12.51
N VAL A 324 -4.18 -17.76 12.33
CA VAL A 324 -5.04 -18.22 13.41
C VAL A 324 -4.14 -19.14 14.25
N PRO A 325 -4.08 -18.97 15.58
CA PRO A 325 -3.28 -19.81 16.46
C PRO A 325 -3.61 -21.30 16.31
#